data_AF-A0A5C3KSR6-F1
#
_entry.id   AF-A0A5C3KSR6-F1
#
_cell.length_a   1.000
_cell.length_b   1.000
_cell.length_c   1.000
_cell.angle_alpha   90.00
_cell.angle_beta   90.00
_cell.angle_gamma   90.00
#
_symmetry.space_group_name_H-M   'P 1'
#
loop_
_entity.id
_entity.type
_entity.pdbx_description
1 polymer ?
#
loop_
_entity_poly.entity_id
_entity_poly.type
_entity_poly.pdbx_seq_one_letter_code
_entity_poly.pdbx_strand_id
1 'polypeptide(L)'
;MSYTYSIGADVLTDAANGRIFRLTSDRLNKVFEVKGGEGNTNDGVLYYNDVEDLVDDQVATLSTDDKGRFVIMFLKGTEKNIAKFVSTDCIGGTVCSKDNAGYWVDR
;
A
#
# COMPACT_ATOMS: atom_id res chain seq x y z
N MET A 1 -0.21 -17.03 1.84
CA MET A 1 -1.21 -16.22 2.58
C MET A 1 -2.33 -15.89 1.59
N SER A 2 -3.58 -16.23 1.91
CA SER A 2 -4.76 -15.90 1.09
C SER A 2 -5.44 -14.65 1.67
N TYR A 3 -5.93 -13.77 0.80
CA TYR A 3 -6.77 -12.63 1.18
C TYR A 3 -8.22 -12.94 0.84
N THR A 4 -9.13 -12.55 1.72
CA THR A 4 -10.57 -12.82 1.56
C THR A 4 -11.25 -11.77 0.70
N TYR A 5 -10.83 -10.51 0.84
CA TYR A 5 -11.44 -9.37 0.19
C TYR A 5 -10.45 -8.63 -0.70
N SER A 6 -10.98 -7.92 -1.69
CA SER A 6 -10.21 -7.07 -2.59
C SER A 6 -11.03 -5.90 -3.07
N ILE A 7 -10.39 -4.73 -3.22
CA ILE A 7 -11.06 -3.51 -3.66
C ILE A 7 -10.12 -2.61 -4.45
N GLY A 8 -10.68 -1.78 -5.35
CA GLY A 8 -9.92 -0.74 -6.03
C GLY A 8 -9.39 0.30 -5.03
N ALA A 9 -8.16 0.74 -5.26
CA ALA A 9 -7.49 1.76 -4.49
C ALA A 9 -6.47 2.49 -5.35
N ASP A 10 -6.13 3.71 -4.94
CA ASP A 10 -5.09 4.52 -5.56
C ASP A 10 -3.99 4.77 -4.55
N VAL A 11 -2.76 4.86 -5.01
CA VAL A 11 -1.62 5.15 -4.13
C VAL A 11 -0.68 6.16 -4.75
N LEU A 12 -0.24 7.10 -3.93
CA LEU A 12 0.76 8.09 -4.23
C LEU A 12 2.12 7.61 -3.72
N THR A 13 3.06 7.35 -4.63
CA THR A 13 4.39 6.84 -4.30
C THR A 13 5.50 7.51 -5.09
N ASP A 14 6.70 7.53 -4.53
CA ASP A 14 7.94 7.66 -5.27
C ASP A 14 8.66 6.30 -5.20
N ALA A 15 8.33 5.44 -6.17
CA ALA A 15 8.79 4.07 -6.20
C ALA A 15 10.31 3.95 -6.38
N ALA A 16 10.95 4.91 -7.06
CA ALA A 16 12.40 4.92 -7.26
C ALA A 16 13.15 5.09 -5.93
N ASN A 17 12.58 5.84 -4.99
CA ASN A 17 13.13 6.04 -3.64
C ASN A 17 12.43 5.22 -2.54
N GLY A 18 11.51 4.33 -2.91
CA GLY A 18 10.79 3.47 -1.98
C GLY A 18 9.83 4.21 -1.06
N ARG A 19 9.35 5.40 -1.43
CA ARG A 19 8.48 6.22 -0.59
C ARG A 19 7.03 5.98 -0.91
N ILE A 20 6.24 5.74 0.14
CA ILE A 20 4.79 5.72 0.09
C ILE A 20 4.32 6.97 0.80
N PHE A 21 3.42 7.74 0.18
CA PHE A 21 2.89 8.96 0.78
C PHE A 21 1.47 8.76 1.27
N ARG A 22 0.63 8.18 0.40
CA ARG A 22 -0.79 7.96 0.67
C ARG A 22 -1.33 6.77 -0.11
N LEU A 23 -2.18 5.93 0.50
CA LEU A 23 -3.06 5.01 -0.21
C LEU A 23 -4.51 5.39 0.11
N THR A 24 -5.37 5.47 -0.89
CA THR A 24 -6.80 5.82 -0.75
C THR A 24 -7.65 4.71 -1.33
N SER A 25 -8.64 4.24 -0.57
CA SER A 25 -9.71 3.39 -1.09
C SER A 25 -11.05 4.04 -0.76
N ASP A 26 -11.57 4.83 -1.69
CA ASP A 26 -12.82 5.58 -1.50
C ASP A 26 -14.02 4.65 -1.24
N ARG A 27 -13.98 3.41 -1.76
CA ARG A 27 -15.04 2.44 -1.51
C ARG A 27 -14.98 1.80 -0.12
N LEU A 28 -13.81 1.79 0.52
CA LEU A 28 -13.64 1.35 1.90
C LEU A 28 -13.76 2.50 2.90
N ASN A 29 -13.85 3.76 2.44
CA ASN A 29 -13.77 4.93 3.30
C ASN A 29 -12.49 4.91 4.16
N LYS A 30 -11.36 4.50 3.56
CA LYS A 30 -10.06 4.34 4.24
C LYS A 30 -8.95 5.05 3.49
N VAL A 31 -8.05 5.68 4.24
CA VAL A 31 -6.80 6.25 3.74
C VAL A 31 -5.64 5.81 4.63
N PHE A 32 -4.55 5.33 4.04
CA PHE A 32 -3.27 5.15 4.74
C PHE A 32 -2.37 6.36 4.48
N GLU A 33 -1.95 7.05 5.53
CA GLU A 33 -1.09 8.24 5.45
C GLU A 33 0.27 7.96 6.06
N VAL A 34 1.35 8.28 5.35
CA VAL A 34 2.72 8.13 5.84
C VAL A 34 3.26 9.50 6.25
N LYS A 35 3.52 10.36 5.26
CA LYS A 35 4.02 11.75 5.37
C LYS A 35 3.66 12.52 4.11
N GLY A 36 3.68 13.85 4.19
CA GLY A 36 3.57 14.72 3.01
C GLY A 36 4.76 14.56 2.06
N GLY A 37 4.49 14.75 0.77
CA GLY A 37 5.48 14.67 -0.30
C GLY A 37 4.82 14.59 -1.67
N GLU A 38 5.63 14.62 -2.71
CA GLU A 38 5.20 14.52 -4.10
C GLU A 38 5.62 13.16 -4.68
N GLY A 39 4.77 12.58 -5.52
CA GLY A 39 4.99 11.29 -6.16
C GLY A 39 4.02 11.09 -7.30
N ASN A 40 4.00 9.87 -7.85
CA ASN A 40 3.08 9.48 -8.90
C ASN A 40 1.90 8.74 -8.30
N THR A 41 0.69 9.09 -8.74
CA THR A 41 -0.51 8.32 -8.44
C THR A 41 -0.55 7.09 -9.34
N ASN A 42 -0.83 5.94 -8.73
CA ASN A 42 -0.97 4.69 -9.43
C ASN A 42 -2.21 3.95 -8.91
N ASP A 43 -2.96 3.38 -9.83
CA ASP A 43 -4.18 2.65 -9.52
C ASP A 43 -3.85 1.18 -9.26
N GLY A 44 -4.66 0.51 -8.47
CA GLY A 44 -4.48 -0.91 -8.20
C GLY A 44 -5.55 -1.53 -7.32
N VAL A 45 -5.19 -2.66 -6.72
CA VAL A 45 -6.09 -3.46 -5.90
C VAL A 45 -5.49 -3.64 -4.51
N LEU A 46 -6.26 -3.21 -3.50
CA LEU A 46 -6.00 -3.50 -2.09
C LEU A 46 -6.67 -4.82 -1.72
N TYR A 47 -5.87 -5.78 -1.26
CA TYR A 47 -6.27 -7.07 -0.73
C TYR A 47 -6.17 -7.06 0.79
N TYR A 48 -7.19 -7.54 1.49
CA TYR A 48 -7.27 -7.54 2.95
C TYR A 48 -8.13 -8.70 3.45
N ASN A 49 -8.04 -9.01 4.74
CA ASN A 49 -8.86 -10.06 5.38
C ASN A 49 -9.96 -9.49 6.28
N ASP A 50 -9.69 -8.37 6.92
CA ASP A 50 -10.63 -7.67 7.79
C ASP A 50 -10.41 -6.17 7.67
N VAL A 51 -11.48 -5.39 7.55
CA VAL A 51 -11.39 -3.92 7.51
C VAL A 51 -10.98 -3.36 8.88
N GLU A 52 -11.27 -4.09 9.96
CA GLU A 52 -10.87 -3.73 11.32
C GLU A 52 -9.35 -3.87 11.52
N ASP A 53 -8.65 -4.63 10.68
CA ASP A 53 -7.18 -4.66 10.68
C ASP A 53 -6.58 -3.37 10.06
N LEU A 54 -7.35 -2.59 9.30
CA LEU A 54 -6.94 -1.33 8.65
C LEU A 54 -7.16 -0.13 9.57
N VAL A 55 -6.59 -0.21 10.76
CA VAL A 55 -6.60 0.81 11.81
C VAL A 55 -5.23 0.89 12.47
N ASP A 56 -4.97 1.99 13.16
CA ASP A 56 -3.73 2.30 13.90
C ASP A 56 -2.48 2.49 13.01
N ASP A 57 -1.35 2.67 13.69
CA ASP A 57 -0.01 2.74 13.12
C ASP A 57 0.40 1.40 12.50
N GLN A 58 0.96 1.47 11.29
CA GLN A 58 1.43 0.33 10.51
C GLN A 58 2.70 0.67 9.75
N VAL A 59 3.43 -0.37 9.37
CA VAL A 59 4.58 -0.25 8.45
C VAL A 59 4.16 -0.76 7.09
N ALA A 60 4.34 0.08 6.07
CA ALA A 60 4.13 -0.28 4.68
C ALA A 60 5.47 -0.45 3.96
N THR A 61 5.69 -1.61 3.36
CA THR A 61 6.93 -1.91 2.63
C THR A 61 6.62 -2.01 1.14
N LEU A 62 7.33 -1.22 0.33
CA LEU A 62 7.23 -1.25 -1.13
C LEU A 62 8.17 -2.32 -1.72
N SER A 63 7.71 -3.03 -2.75
CA SER A 63 8.46 -4.04 -3.49
C SER A 63 7.88 -4.22 -4.89
N THR A 64 8.37 -5.21 -5.65
CA THR A 64 7.84 -5.61 -6.96
C THR A 64 7.49 -7.08 -7.01
N ASP A 65 6.43 -7.43 -7.73
CA ASP A 65 6.13 -8.83 -8.06
C ASP A 65 6.92 -9.33 -9.29
N ASP A 66 6.70 -10.60 -9.65
CA ASP A 66 7.31 -11.28 -10.80
C ASP A 66 6.91 -10.68 -12.16
N LYS A 67 5.86 -9.85 -12.18
CA LYS A 67 5.37 -9.14 -13.37
C LYS A 67 5.88 -7.71 -13.42
N GLY A 68 6.67 -7.25 -12.44
CA GLY A 68 7.16 -5.87 -12.37
C GLY A 68 6.09 -4.86 -11.94
N ARG A 69 4.99 -5.31 -11.36
CA ARG A 69 4.01 -4.45 -10.69
C ARG A 69 4.51 -4.15 -9.30
N PHE A 70 4.26 -2.95 -8.80
CA PHE A 70 4.65 -2.69 -7.42
C PHE A 70 3.64 -3.29 -6.45
N VAL A 71 4.18 -3.73 -5.33
CA VAL A 71 3.47 -4.37 -4.24
C VAL A 71 3.77 -3.62 -2.97
N ILE A 72 2.74 -3.20 -2.26
CA ILE A 72 2.88 -2.63 -0.91
C ILE A 72 2.31 -3.64 0.08
N MET A 73 3.13 -4.04 1.03
CA MET A 73 2.75 -4.93 2.12
C MET A 73 2.53 -4.11 3.38
N PHE A 74 1.37 -4.25 4.02
CA PHE A 74 1.02 -3.55 5.26
C PHE A 74 1.18 -4.50 6.44
N LEU A 75 2.03 -4.11 7.38
CA LEU A 75 2.43 -4.88 8.55
C LEU A 75 1.90 -4.21 9.82
N LYS A 76 1.19 -4.98 10.65
CA LYS A 76 0.84 -4.61 12.03
C LYS A 76 1.88 -5.23 12.98
N GLY A 77 2.58 -4.38 13.73
CA GLY A 77 3.78 -4.79 14.47
C GLY A 77 4.92 -5.21 13.53
N THR A 78 5.76 -6.16 13.95
CA THR A 78 6.95 -6.55 13.18
C THR A 78 6.70 -7.67 12.15
N GLU A 79 5.59 -8.40 12.22
CA GLU A 79 5.46 -9.65 11.45
C GLU A 79 4.05 -9.94 10.90
N LYS A 80 2.98 -9.28 11.37
CA LYS A 80 1.62 -9.58 10.89
C LYS A 80 1.32 -8.79 9.63
N ASN A 81 1.44 -9.43 8.48
CA ASN A 81 0.91 -8.90 7.24
C ASN A 81 -0.63 -8.95 7.25
N ILE A 82 -1.25 -7.79 7.11
CA ILE A 82 -2.70 -7.60 7.24
C ILE A 82 -3.37 -7.16 5.93
N ALA A 83 -2.62 -6.52 5.04
CA ALA A 83 -3.10 -6.11 3.74
C ALA A 83 -1.97 -6.02 2.73
N LYS A 84 -2.35 -6.11 1.46
CA LYS A 84 -1.43 -5.92 0.34
C LYS A 84 -2.09 -5.09 -0.73
N PHE A 85 -1.40 -4.07 -1.20
CA PHE A 85 -1.77 -3.41 -2.45
C PHE A 85 -0.90 -3.95 -3.59
N VAL A 86 -1.51 -4.12 -4.76
CA VAL A 86 -0.80 -4.45 -6.00
C VAL A 86 -1.25 -3.50 -7.09
N SER A 87 -0.30 -2.87 -7.78
CA SER A 87 -0.62 -1.97 -8.89
C SER A 87 -1.23 -2.70 -10.07
N THR A 88 -2.02 -1.97 -10.85
CA THR A 88 -2.55 -2.48 -12.11
C THR A 88 -1.42 -2.63 -13.12
N ASP A 89 -0.62 -1.58 -13.28
CA ASP A 89 0.42 -1.51 -14.29
C ASP A 89 1.81 -1.89 -13.76
N CYS A 90 2.64 -2.38 -14.68
CA CYS A 90 4.06 -2.60 -14.44
C CYS A 90 4.78 -1.26 -14.40
N ILE A 91 5.62 -1.03 -13.39
CA ILE A 91 6.49 0.15 -13.41
C ILE A 91 7.73 -0.22 -14.22
N GLY A 92 7.95 0.44 -15.36
CA GLY A 92 9.10 0.21 -16.25
C GLY A 92 10.46 0.66 -15.69
N GLY A 93 10.69 0.57 -14.38
CA GLY A 93 11.88 1.09 -13.70
C GLY A 93 12.21 0.37 -12.39
N THR A 94 13.29 0.81 -11.74
CA THR A 94 13.73 0.25 -10.47
C THR A 94 12.80 0.67 -9.34
N VAL A 95 12.35 -0.30 -8.54
CA VAL A 95 11.64 -0.05 -7.29
C VAL A 95 12.61 -0.27 -6.14
N CYS A 96 12.79 0.76 -5.31
CA CYS A 96 13.58 0.65 -4.10
C CYS A 96 12.68 0.15 -2.96
N SER A 97 13.12 -0.90 -2.25
CA SER A 97 12.39 -1.38 -1.07
C SER A 97 12.75 -0.54 0.15
N LYS A 98 11.72 -0.02 0.82
CA LYS A 98 11.85 0.76 2.04
C LYS A 98 10.58 0.71 2.88
N ASP A 99 10.78 0.73 4.19
CA ASP A 99 9.71 0.79 5.17
C ASP A 99 9.20 2.22 5.34
N ASN A 100 7.88 2.34 5.33
CA ASN A 100 7.14 3.59 5.47
C ASN A 100 6.18 3.44 6.64
N ALA A 101 6.52 4.06 7.77
CA ALA A 101 5.63 4.14 8.92
C ALA A 101 4.50 5.14 8.65
N GLY A 102 3.27 4.68 8.75
CA GLY A 102 2.06 5.47 8.53
C GLY A 102 0.90 4.97 9.38
N TYR A 103 -0.27 5.55 9.20
CA TYR A 103 -1.48 5.19 9.95
C TYR A 103 -2.69 5.18 9.03
N TRP A 104 -3.67 4.33 9.34
CA TRP A 104 -4.96 4.35 8.64
C TRP A 104 -5.94 5.32 9.29
N VAL A 105 -6.67 6.06 8.47
CA VAL A 105 -7.79 6.93 8.86
C VAL A 105 -9.07 6.58 8.11
N ASP A 106 -10.19 6.82 8.78
CA ASP A 106 -11.51 6.79 8.16
C ASP A 106 -11.74 8.08 7.35
N ARG A 107 -12.44 7.95 6.22
CA ARG A 107 -12.74 9.04 5.29
C ARG A 107 -14.23 9.14 4.95
#